data_AF-E9PQ14-F1
#
_entry.id   AF-E9PQ14-F1
#
_cell.length_a   1.000
_cell.length_b   1.000
_cell.length_c   1.000
_cell.angle_alpha   90.00
_cell.angle_beta   90.00
_cell.angle_gamma   90.00
#
_symmetry.space_group_name_H-M   'P 1'
#
loop_
_entity.id
_entity.type
_entity.pdbx_description
1 polymer ?
#
loop_
_entity_poly.entity_id
_entity_poly.type
_entity_poly.pdbx_seq_one_letter_code
_entity_poly.pdbx_strand_id
1 'polypeptide(L)'
;MGNYKSFGDTKFVPNLPKEKLERVILGSEAAQQHPEEVRGLWQTCGELMFSLEPRLRHLGLGKEGITTYFSGNCTMEDAKLAQDFLDSQNLSAYNTRLFKEVDGEGKPYYEVRLASVLGSEPSLDSEVTSKLKSYEFRGSPFQVTRGDYAPILQKVVEQLEKAKAYAANSHQGQMLA
;
A
#
# COMPACT_ATOMS: atom_id res chain seq x y z
N MET A 1 5.48 8.95 -0.58
CA MET A 1 6.70 9.60 -1.15
C MET A 1 7.13 8.79 -2.36
N GLY A 2 6.93 9.31 -3.58
CA GLY A 2 7.12 8.53 -4.82
C GLY A 2 7.29 9.40 -6.06
N ASN A 3 7.23 8.80 -7.25
CA ASN A 3 7.44 9.45 -8.55
C ASN A 3 6.21 10.18 -9.12
N TYR A 4 5.30 10.59 -8.24
CA TYR A 4 4.16 11.45 -8.54
C TYR A 4 4.18 12.64 -7.60
N LYS A 5 3.85 13.82 -8.11
CA LYS A 5 3.81 15.05 -7.31
C LYS A 5 2.66 14.96 -6.31
N SER A 6 2.95 15.24 -5.04
CA SER A 6 1.90 15.32 -4.00
C SER A 6 0.92 16.46 -4.24
N PHE A 7 1.36 17.54 -4.88
CA PHE A 7 0.49 18.62 -5.32
C PHE A 7 0.21 18.46 -6.82
N GLY A 8 -0.99 17.96 -7.12
CA GLY A 8 -1.49 17.81 -8.49
C GLY A 8 -1.40 16.39 -9.07
N ASP A 9 -1.01 15.38 -8.29
CA ASP A 9 -1.15 13.96 -8.62
C ASP A 9 -0.60 13.54 -10.00
N THR A 10 0.43 14.23 -10.48
CA THR A 10 1.02 14.03 -11.81
C THR A 10 2.34 13.30 -11.73
N LYS A 11 2.56 12.38 -12.67
CA LYS A 11 3.83 11.67 -12.82
C LYS A 11 4.93 12.64 -13.23
N PHE A 12 6.13 12.41 -12.74
CA PHE A 12 7.34 13.03 -13.27
C PHE A 12 8.36 11.95 -13.60
N VAL A 13 9.18 12.21 -14.62
CA VAL A 13 10.21 11.28 -15.10
C VAL A 13 11.55 11.99 -15.22
N PRO A 14 12.68 11.28 -15.15
CA PRO A 14 13.98 11.89 -15.37
C PRO A 14 14.06 12.50 -16.78
N ASN A 15 14.51 13.76 -16.89
CA ASN A 15 14.63 14.47 -18.17
C ASN A 15 16.00 14.23 -18.83
N LEU A 16 16.30 12.95 -19.09
CA LEU A 16 17.50 12.50 -19.81
C LEU A 16 17.19 11.18 -20.53
N PRO A 17 18.01 10.75 -21.49
CA PRO A 17 17.80 9.46 -22.14
C PRO A 17 17.94 8.29 -21.17
N LYS A 18 16.98 7.35 -21.19
CA LYS A 18 16.93 6.17 -20.29
C LYS A 18 18.21 5.36 -20.35
N GLU A 19 18.75 5.13 -21.53
CA GLU A 19 19.96 4.35 -21.79
C GLU A 19 21.24 5.04 -21.29
N LYS A 20 21.21 6.36 -21.08
CA LYS A 20 22.31 7.06 -20.39
C LYS A 20 22.22 6.85 -18.88
N LEU A 21 21.02 6.95 -18.30
CA LEU A 21 20.84 6.67 -16.87
C LEU A 21 21.15 5.21 -16.54
N GLU A 22 20.75 4.27 -17.40
CA GLU A 22 21.08 2.85 -17.28
C GLU A 22 22.58 2.60 -17.13
N ARG A 23 23.38 3.20 -18.02
CA ARG A 23 24.85 3.10 -17.96
C ARG A 23 25.42 3.67 -16.66
N VAL A 24 24.87 4.78 -16.16
CA VAL A 24 25.30 5.36 -14.88
C VAL A 24 24.95 4.42 -13.72
N ILE A 25 23.74 3.87 -13.69
CA ILE A 25 23.29 2.95 -12.62
C ILE A 25 24.13 1.66 -12.63
N LEU A 26 24.27 1.01 -13.79
CA LEU A 26 24.96 -0.28 -13.89
C LEU A 26 26.49 -0.16 -13.79
N GLY A 27 27.04 1.05 -13.98
CA GLY A 27 28.45 1.34 -13.72
C GLY A 27 28.73 1.91 -12.33
N SER A 28 27.70 2.12 -11.50
CA SER A 28 27.85 2.73 -10.17
C SER A 28 28.53 1.78 -9.17
N GLU A 29 29.09 2.36 -8.11
CA GLU A 29 29.64 1.58 -6.98
C GLU A 29 28.59 0.65 -6.36
N ALA A 30 27.32 1.06 -6.31
CA ALA A 30 26.23 0.21 -5.82
C ALA A 30 26.08 -1.06 -6.67
N ALA A 31 26.22 -0.95 -7.99
CA ALA A 31 26.19 -2.11 -8.89
C ALA A 31 27.46 -2.97 -8.79
N GLN A 32 28.59 -2.41 -8.34
CA GLN A 32 29.80 -3.18 -8.07
C GLN A 32 29.66 -4.00 -6.77
N GLN A 33 29.08 -3.40 -5.73
CA GLN A 33 28.88 -4.05 -4.43
C GLN A 33 27.71 -5.05 -4.44
N HIS A 34 26.62 -4.71 -5.14
CA HIS A 34 25.37 -5.47 -5.16
C HIS A 34 24.86 -5.67 -6.61
N PRO A 35 25.60 -6.38 -7.48
CA PRO A 35 25.31 -6.44 -8.90
C PRO A 35 23.92 -7.01 -9.23
N GLU A 36 23.53 -8.11 -8.59
CA GLU A 36 22.25 -8.77 -8.86
C GLU A 36 21.06 -7.94 -8.38
N GLU A 37 21.17 -7.32 -7.20
CA GLU A 37 20.11 -6.48 -6.64
C GLU A 37 19.89 -5.23 -7.51
N VAL A 38 20.96 -4.53 -7.88
CA VAL A 38 20.85 -3.30 -8.68
C VAL A 38 20.33 -3.60 -10.09
N ARG A 39 20.79 -4.69 -10.71
CA ARG A 39 20.25 -5.15 -12.01
C ARG A 39 18.77 -5.50 -11.89
N GLY A 40 18.38 -6.26 -10.87
CA GLY A 40 16.99 -6.64 -10.63
C GLY A 40 16.08 -5.43 -10.39
N LEU A 41 16.54 -4.44 -9.62
CA LEU A 41 15.83 -3.19 -9.40
C LEU A 41 15.63 -2.42 -10.72
N TRP A 42 16.69 -2.25 -11.50
CA TRP A 42 16.60 -1.55 -12.79
C TRP A 42 15.68 -2.26 -13.78
N GLN A 43 15.75 -3.59 -13.86
CA GLN A 43 14.86 -4.40 -14.70
C GLN A 43 13.40 -4.24 -14.28
N THR A 44 13.14 -4.16 -12.98
CA THR A 44 11.78 -4.09 -12.41
C THR A 44 11.15 -2.70 -12.59
N CYS A 45 11.90 -1.62 -12.38
CA CYS A 45 11.34 -0.26 -12.33
C CYS A 45 11.79 0.66 -13.47
N GLY A 46 12.84 0.33 -14.21
CA GLY A 46 13.47 1.22 -15.18
C GLY A 46 12.55 1.63 -16.33
N GLU A 47 11.64 0.75 -16.78
CA GLU A 47 10.63 1.11 -17.77
C GLU A 47 9.56 2.04 -17.18
N LEU A 48 8.98 1.67 -16.03
CA LEU A 48 7.97 2.47 -15.34
C LEU A 48 8.50 3.82 -14.86
N MET A 49 9.80 3.95 -14.60
CA MET A 49 10.45 5.20 -14.24
C MET A 49 10.36 6.25 -15.36
N PHE A 50 10.38 5.82 -16.63
CA PHE A 50 10.38 6.71 -17.80
C PHE A 50 9.05 6.74 -18.56
N SER A 51 8.21 5.70 -18.40
CA SER A 51 6.97 5.59 -19.17
C SER A 51 6.00 6.72 -18.85
N LEU A 52 5.52 7.40 -19.91
CA LEU A 52 4.48 8.43 -19.87
C LEU A 52 3.24 7.99 -20.67
N GLU A 53 2.95 6.69 -20.69
CA GLU A 53 1.69 6.19 -21.24
C GLU A 53 0.50 6.91 -20.59
N PRO A 54 -0.58 7.25 -21.34
CA PRO A 54 -1.67 8.09 -20.84
C PRO A 54 -2.21 7.67 -19.46
N ARG A 55 -2.48 6.36 -19.27
CA ARG A 55 -2.99 5.81 -18.00
C ARG A 55 -2.07 6.01 -16.79
N LEU A 56 -0.78 6.26 -17.03
CA LEU A 56 0.23 6.41 -15.98
C LEU A 56 0.42 7.88 -15.58
N ARG A 57 -0.15 8.85 -16.30
CA ARG A 57 0.22 10.26 -16.08
C ARG A 57 -0.36 10.86 -14.81
N HIS A 58 -1.46 10.32 -14.31
CA HIS A 58 -2.18 10.82 -13.15
C HIS A 58 -2.47 9.71 -12.15
N LEU A 59 -2.59 10.07 -10.87
CA LEU A 59 -3.18 9.17 -9.90
C LEU A 59 -4.70 9.11 -10.09
N GLY A 60 -5.28 7.93 -9.92
CA GLY A 60 -6.72 7.72 -10.11
C GLY A 60 -7.13 6.25 -10.07
N LEU A 61 -8.42 6.02 -9.88
CA LEU A 61 -9.07 4.72 -9.97
C LEU A 61 -9.42 4.37 -11.42
N GLY A 62 -9.66 3.08 -11.69
CA GLY A 62 -10.04 2.60 -13.01
C GLY A 62 -8.88 2.53 -14.00
N LYS A 63 -9.21 2.53 -15.31
CA LYS A 63 -8.25 2.24 -16.39
C LYS A 63 -7.37 3.42 -16.79
N GLU A 64 -7.76 4.63 -16.40
CA GLU A 64 -7.14 5.88 -16.86
C GLU A 64 -6.15 6.49 -15.86
N GLY A 65 -5.97 5.88 -14.69
CA GLY A 65 -5.07 6.35 -13.64
C GLY A 65 -4.32 5.23 -12.94
N ILE A 66 -3.41 5.62 -12.04
CA ILE A 66 -2.68 4.71 -11.17
C ILE A 66 -3.06 4.97 -9.71
N THR A 67 -3.29 3.91 -8.96
CA THR A 67 -3.39 3.97 -7.51
C THR A 67 -2.81 2.70 -6.92
N THR A 68 -2.32 2.80 -5.68
CA THR A 68 -1.88 1.65 -4.88
C THR A 68 -2.71 1.48 -3.62
N TYR A 69 -3.73 2.31 -3.41
CA TYR A 69 -4.78 2.09 -2.40
C TYR A 69 -5.76 1.00 -2.83
N PHE A 70 -5.90 0.84 -4.15
CA PHE A 70 -6.73 -0.17 -4.77
C PHE A 70 -5.88 -1.02 -5.73
N SER A 71 -6.23 -2.29 -5.95
CA SER A 71 -5.66 -3.06 -7.05
C SER A 71 -6.03 -2.45 -8.40
N GLY A 72 -5.18 -2.63 -9.42
CA GLY A 72 -5.32 -1.94 -10.71
C GLY A 72 -6.56 -2.30 -11.54
N ASN A 73 -7.32 -3.31 -11.12
CA ASN A 73 -8.60 -3.71 -11.71
C ASN A 73 -9.82 -3.10 -10.98
N CYS A 74 -9.61 -2.33 -9.90
CA CYS A 74 -10.68 -1.65 -9.18
C CYS A 74 -11.17 -0.40 -9.91
N THR A 75 -12.48 -0.17 -9.83
CA THR A 75 -13.19 1.01 -10.35
C THR A 75 -13.84 1.79 -9.20
N MET A 76 -14.57 2.86 -9.54
CA MET A 76 -15.28 3.66 -8.55
C MET A 76 -16.42 2.88 -7.88
N GLU A 77 -17.05 1.97 -8.62
CA GLU A 77 -18.10 1.08 -8.16
C GLU A 77 -17.57 0.14 -7.06
N ASP A 78 -16.37 -0.42 -7.26
CA ASP A 78 -15.71 -1.25 -6.26
C ASP A 78 -15.40 -0.47 -4.98
N ALA A 79 -14.87 0.75 -5.13
CA ALA A 79 -14.56 1.63 -4.01
C ALA A 79 -15.83 2.00 -3.23
N LYS A 80 -16.95 2.29 -3.92
CA LYS A 80 -18.22 2.61 -3.27
C LYS A 80 -18.82 1.41 -2.56
N LEU A 81 -18.76 0.21 -3.16
CA LEU A 81 -19.20 -1.03 -2.53
C LEU A 81 -18.39 -1.32 -1.26
N ALA A 82 -17.07 -1.18 -1.31
CA ALA A 82 -16.20 -1.36 -0.15
C ALA A 82 -16.47 -0.33 0.94
N GLN A 83 -16.73 0.95 0.60
CA GLN A 83 -17.10 1.95 1.60
C GLN A 83 -18.42 1.59 2.31
N ASP A 84 -19.44 1.17 1.57
CA ASP A 84 -20.71 0.73 2.16
C ASP A 84 -20.51 -0.49 3.08
N PHE A 85 -19.61 -1.42 2.70
CA PHE A 85 -19.24 -2.56 3.55
C PHE A 85 -18.54 -2.11 4.83
N LEU A 86 -17.53 -1.24 4.73
CA LEU A 86 -16.79 -0.68 5.85
C LEU A 86 -17.71 0.03 6.86
N ASP A 87 -18.63 0.86 6.35
CA ASP A 87 -19.62 1.57 7.15
C ASP A 87 -20.54 0.57 7.91
N SER A 88 -20.96 -0.51 7.25
CA SER A 88 -21.79 -1.56 7.85
C SER A 88 -21.10 -2.33 9.00
N GLN A 89 -19.77 -2.36 9.00
CA GLN A 89 -18.97 -3.03 10.02
C GLN A 89 -18.41 -2.05 11.07
N ASN A 90 -18.79 -0.77 11.01
CA ASN A 90 -18.19 0.32 11.77
C ASN A 90 -16.66 0.28 11.70
N LEU A 91 -16.12 0.03 10.50
CA LEU A 91 -14.69 -0.11 10.26
C LEU A 91 -14.19 1.09 9.46
N SER A 92 -13.20 1.81 9.98
CA SER A 92 -12.66 2.99 9.32
C SER A 92 -11.83 2.64 8.09
N ALA A 93 -11.93 3.45 7.03
CA ALA A 93 -11.12 3.31 5.83
C ALA A 93 -9.68 3.84 5.98
N TYR A 94 -9.39 4.66 7.00
CA TYR A 94 -8.14 5.45 7.09
C TYR A 94 -6.85 4.63 7.02
N ASN A 95 -6.83 3.45 7.62
CA ASN A 95 -5.67 2.56 7.66
C ASN A 95 -5.87 1.30 6.79
N THR A 96 -6.67 1.40 5.73
CA THR A 96 -7.03 0.25 4.88
C THR A 96 -6.65 0.45 3.42
N ARG A 97 -6.50 -0.68 2.71
CA ARG A 97 -6.46 -0.77 1.24
C ARG A 97 -7.44 -1.82 0.76
N LEU A 98 -7.82 -1.75 -0.52
CA LEU A 98 -8.76 -2.69 -1.14
C LEU A 98 -8.11 -3.42 -2.32
N PHE A 99 -8.06 -4.74 -2.26
CA PHE A 99 -7.65 -5.58 -3.37
C PHE A 99 -8.85 -6.34 -3.91
N LYS A 100 -8.98 -6.41 -5.23
CA LYS A 100 -9.96 -7.23 -5.92
C LYS A 100 -9.23 -8.30 -6.71
N GLU A 101 -9.46 -9.55 -6.34
CA GLU A 101 -9.03 -10.72 -7.09
C GLU A 101 -10.23 -11.36 -7.78
N VAL A 102 -9.99 -12.18 -8.80
CA VAL A 102 -11.04 -12.95 -9.48
C VAL A 102 -10.70 -14.41 -9.37
N ASP A 103 -11.67 -15.24 -9.00
CA ASP A 103 -11.49 -16.68 -8.96
C ASP A 103 -11.49 -17.30 -10.37
N GLY A 104 -11.32 -18.63 -10.44
CA GLY A 104 -11.30 -19.37 -11.71
C GLY A 104 -12.62 -19.33 -12.49
N GLU A 105 -13.73 -18.93 -11.85
CA GLU A 105 -15.05 -18.77 -12.46
C GLU A 105 -15.32 -17.30 -12.87
N GLY A 106 -14.38 -16.40 -12.59
CA GLY A 106 -14.48 -14.97 -12.91
C GLY A 106 -15.27 -14.16 -11.88
N LYS A 107 -15.62 -14.73 -10.72
CA LYS A 107 -16.30 -14.01 -9.65
C LYS A 107 -15.28 -13.17 -8.85
N PRO A 108 -15.55 -11.88 -8.59
CA PRO A 108 -14.65 -11.05 -7.81
C PRO A 108 -14.69 -11.40 -6.32
N TYR A 109 -13.52 -11.34 -5.69
CA TYR A 109 -13.32 -11.42 -4.25
C TYR A 109 -12.56 -10.18 -3.78
N TYR A 110 -13.04 -9.58 -2.68
CA TYR A 110 -12.46 -8.35 -2.14
C TYR A 110 -11.69 -8.61 -0.86
N GLU A 111 -10.48 -8.08 -0.76
CA GLU A 111 -9.70 -8.02 0.47
C GLU A 111 -9.60 -6.57 0.95
N VAL A 112 -10.16 -6.30 2.12
CA VAL A 112 -9.91 -5.08 2.89
C VAL A 112 -8.73 -5.36 3.82
N ARG A 113 -7.57 -4.80 3.50
CA ARG A 113 -6.33 -5.05 4.23
C ARG A 113 -5.99 -3.90 5.16
N LEU A 114 -5.94 -4.15 6.46
CA LEU A 114 -5.56 -3.19 7.48
C LEU A 114 -4.04 -3.10 7.63
N ALA A 115 -3.55 -1.89 7.86
CA ALA A 115 -2.16 -1.65 8.24
C ALA A 115 -1.94 -1.95 9.73
N SER A 116 -1.05 -2.89 10.02
CA SER A 116 -0.68 -3.29 11.39
C SER A 116 0.65 -4.01 11.42
N VAL A 117 1.29 -4.07 12.59
CA VAL A 117 2.45 -4.93 12.85
C VAL A 117 2.06 -6.40 12.83
N LEU A 118 0.97 -6.73 13.54
CA LEU A 118 0.48 -8.10 13.67
C LEU A 118 -0.20 -8.58 12.39
N GLY A 119 -0.10 -9.88 12.12
CA GLY A 119 -0.73 -10.60 11.01
C GLY A 119 -1.97 -11.39 11.46
N SER A 120 -2.19 -12.59 10.89
CA SER A 120 -3.37 -13.42 11.17
C SER A 120 -3.28 -14.21 12.47
N GLU A 121 -2.15 -14.17 13.18
CA GLU A 121 -1.96 -14.82 14.45
C GLU A 121 -2.86 -14.23 15.56
N PRO A 122 -3.27 -15.05 16.55
CA PRO A 122 -4.07 -14.58 17.68
C PRO A 122 -3.34 -13.47 18.45
N SER A 123 -4.08 -12.44 18.84
CA SER A 123 -3.58 -11.33 19.66
C SER A 123 -4.58 -10.94 20.74
N LEU A 124 -4.10 -10.23 21.77
CA LEU A 124 -4.91 -9.81 22.92
C LEU A 124 -6.05 -8.83 22.55
N ASP A 125 -5.94 -8.12 21.44
CA ASP A 125 -6.98 -7.24 20.92
C ASP A 125 -8.14 -8.06 20.33
N SER A 126 -9.28 -8.08 21.02
CA SER A 126 -10.51 -8.75 20.56
C SER A 126 -11.30 -7.94 19.53
N GLU A 127 -11.17 -6.61 19.51
CA GLU A 127 -11.97 -5.74 18.65
C GLU A 127 -11.57 -5.93 17.18
N VAL A 128 -10.27 -5.84 16.88
CA VAL A 128 -9.76 -6.04 15.52
C VAL A 128 -9.80 -7.52 15.14
N THR A 129 -9.36 -8.43 16.02
CA THR A 129 -9.28 -9.87 15.68
C THR A 129 -10.66 -10.46 15.37
N SER A 130 -11.73 -10.02 16.03
CA SER A 130 -13.10 -10.47 15.73
C SER A 130 -13.59 -10.09 14.33
N LYS A 131 -12.96 -9.07 13.71
CA LYS A 131 -13.25 -8.60 12.36
C LYS A 131 -12.42 -9.32 11.29
N LEU A 132 -11.33 -10.01 11.63
CA LEU A 132 -10.42 -10.67 10.67
C LEU A 132 -11.02 -11.99 10.13
N LYS A 133 -12.02 -11.87 9.26
CA LYS A 133 -12.75 -13.01 8.70
C LYS A 133 -13.34 -12.69 7.34
N SER A 134 -13.97 -13.70 6.75
CA SER A 134 -14.77 -13.54 5.54
C SER A 134 -16.20 -13.09 5.85
N TYR A 135 -16.76 -12.30 4.93
CA TYR A 135 -18.08 -11.72 4.97
C TYR A 135 -18.74 -11.90 3.59
N GLU A 136 -20.07 -12.01 3.59
CA GLU A 136 -20.88 -11.85 2.39
C GLU A 136 -21.62 -10.52 2.49
N PHE A 137 -21.41 -9.63 1.52
CA PHE A 137 -22.02 -8.31 1.50
C PHE A 137 -22.64 -8.04 0.13
N ARG A 138 -23.98 -7.97 0.08
CA ARG A 138 -24.75 -7.76 -1.17
C ARG A 138 -24.35 -8.75 -2.29
N GLY A 139 -24.09 -10.00 -1.92
CA GLY A 139 -23.67 -11.09 -2.84
C GLY A 139 -22.21 -11.04 -3.27
N SER A 140 -21.43 -10.10 -2.73
CA SER A 140 -19.98 -10.00 -2.94
C SER A 140 -19.23 -10.53 -1.72
N PRO A 141 -18.26 -11.43 -1.91
CA PRO A 141 -17.44 -11.93 -0.82
C PRO A 141 -16.32 -10.93 -0.47
N PHE A 142 -16.18 -10.66 0.82
CA PHE A 142 -15.16 -9.78 1.40
C PHE A 142 -14.31 -10.55 2.42
N GLN A 143 -13.00 -10.33 2.44
CA GLN A 143 -12.12 -10.63 3.57
C GLN A 143 -11.71 -9.33 4.23
N VAL A 144 -11.65 -9.35 5.56
CA VAL A 144 -10.85 -8.37 6.29
C VAL A 144 -9.58 -9.07 6.76
N THR A 145 -8.44 -8.53 6.37
CA THR A 145 -7.11 -9.00 6.75
C THR A 145 -6.32 -7.86 7.41
N ARG A 146 -5.16 -8.17 7.97
CA ARG A 146 -4.24 -7.15 8.51
C ARG A 146 -2.79 -7.54 8.25
N GLY A 147 -1.85 -6.69 8.66
CA GLY A 147 -0.41 -6.90 8.46
C GLY A 147 0.17 -6.06 7.31
N ASP A 148 -0.61 -5.12 6.75
CA ASP A 148 -0.07 -4.24 5.73
C ASP A 148 1.05 -3.37 6.31
N TYR A 149 2.17 -3.31 5.60
CA TYR A 149 3.37 -2.59 6.01
C TYR A 149 3.98 -3.04 7.36
N ALA A 150 3.69 -4.26 7.83
CA ALA A 150 4.10 -4.76 9.14
C ALA A 150 5.58 -4.50 9.51
N PRO A 151 6.59 -4.80 8.67
CA PRO A 151 7.99 -4.56 9.03
C PRO A 151 8.33 -3.07 9.22
N ILE A 152 7.65 -2.17 8.50
CA ILE A 152 7.83 -0.72 8.63
C ILE A 152 7.17 -0.24 9.92
N LEU A 153 5.92 -0.65 10.16
CA LEU A 153 5.20 -0.30 11.38
C LEU A 153 5.87 -0.85 12.63
N GLN A 154 6.55 -1.99 12.55
CA GLN A 154 7.35 -2.53 13.64
C GLN A 154 8.46 -1.55 14.04
N LYS A 155 9.14 -0.94 13.05
CA LYS A 155 10.14 0.11 13.31
C LYS A 155 9.52 1.38 13.88
N VAL A 156 8.30 1.72 13.48
CA VAL A 156 7.58 2.86 14.06
C VAL A 156 7.31 2.62 15.55
N VAL A 157 6.68 1.50 15.91
CA VAL A 157 6.34 1.22 17.32
C VAL A 157 7.58 1.05 18.20
N GLU A 158 8.65 0.42 17.70
CA GLU A 158 9.95 0.34 18.41
C GLU A 158 10.47 1.73 18.83
N GLN A 159 10.27 2.75 17.98
CA GLN A 159 10.74 4.11 18.28
C GLN A 159 9.73 4.90 19.12
N LEU A 160 8.43 4.68 18.94
CA LEU A 160 7.40 5.29 19.78
C LEU A 160 7.52 4.83 21.24
N GLU A 161 7.80 3.54 21.47
CA GLU A 161 8.07 2.99 22.81
C GLU A 161 9.27 3.67 23.48
N LYS A 162 10.35 3.89 22.73
CA LYS A 162 11.53 4.62 23.22
C LYS A 162 11.20 6.08 23.51
N ALA A 163 10.43 6.74 22.63
CA ALA A 163 10.03 8.13 22.81
C ALA A 163 9.16 8.33 24.06
N LYS A 164 8.31 7.35 24.39
CA LYS A 164 7.44 7.38 25.57
C LYS A 164 8.22 7.54 26.89
N ALA A 165 9.45 7.03 26.98
CA ALA A 165 10.32 7.20 28.15
C ALA A 165 10.76 8.66 28.38
N TYR A 166 10.65 9.52 27.36
CA TYR A 166 11.03 10.93 27.39
C TYR A 166 9.83 11.87 27.27
N ALA A 167 8.61 11.37 27.50
CA ALA A 167 7.39 12.17 27.44
C ALA A 167 7.40 13.28 28.50
N ALA A 168 7.06 14.52 28.10
CA ALA A 168 7.07 15.68 28.99
C ALA A 168 5.90 15.70 29.98
N ASN A 169 4.84 14.92 29.73
CA ASN A 169 3.68 14.78 30.59
C ASN A 169 2.93 13.47 30.34
N SER A 170 2.00 13.14 31.23
CA SER A 170 1.17 11.93 31.16
C SER A 170 0.32 11.87 29.88
N HIS A 171 -0.16 13.01 29.37
CA HIS A 171 -0.96 13.03 28.15
C HIS A 171 -0.17 12.56 26.93
N GLN A 172 1.07 13.01 26.77
CA GLN A 172 1.96 12.52 25.71
C GLN A 172 2.24 11.02 25.89
N GLY A 173 2.48 10.57 27.13
CA GLY A 173 2.71 9.16 27.42
C GLY A 173 1.50 8.27 27.09
N GLN A 174 0.27 8.76 27.30
CA GLN A 174 -0.96 8.06 26.95
C GLN A 174 -1.25 8.08 25.45
N MET A 175 -0.96 9.20 24.76
CA MET A 175 -1.10 9.30 23.30
C MET A 175 -0.18 8.33 22.54
N LEU A 176 1.02 8.07 23.08
CA LEU A 176 1.99 7.13 22.50
C LEU A 176 1.74 5.66 22.87
N ALA A 177 0.81 5.39 23.80
CA ALA A 177 0.58 4.06 24.37
C ALA A 177 -0.26 3.16 23.47
#